data_AF-A0A9Q6SAC1-F1
#
_entry.id   AF-A0A9Q6SAC1-F1
#
_cell.length_a   1.000
_cell.length_b   1.000
_cell.length_c   1.000
_cell.angle_alpha   90.00
_cell.angle_beta   90.00
_cell.angle_gamma   90.00
#
_symmetry.space_group_name_H-M   'P 1'
#
loop_
_entity.id
_entity.type
_entity.pdbx_description
1 polymer ?
#
loop_
_entity_poly.entity_id
_entity_poly.type
_entity_poly.pdbx_seq_one_letter_code
_entity_poly.pdbx_strand_id
1 'polypeptide(L)' 'MSTSLDTTLDAYVDAALALHFPALPAEAAARVKAQFARVAQLAAPVLAYPVDTNDEPATVYRP' A
#
# COMPACT_ATOMS: atom_id res chain seq x y z
N MET A 1 6.32 -16.98 -12.52
CA MET A 1 7.56 -16.24 -12.22
C MET A 1 7.14 -14.95 -11.53
N SER A 2 7.51 -14.75 -10.27
CA SER A 2 7.25 -13.50 -9.56
C SER A 2 8.21 -12.43 -10.07
N THR A 3 7.72 -11.23 -10.33
CA THR A 3 8.55 -10.11 -10.79
C THR A 3 9.35 -9.53 -9.62
N SER A 4 10.43 -8.79 -9.90
CA SER A 4 11.21 -8.09 -8.85
C SER A 4 10.36 -7.11 -8.02
N LEU A 5 9.29 -6.57 -8.62
CA LEU A 5 8.34 -5.69 -7.96
C LEU A 5 7.51 -6.45 -6.92
N ASP A 6 7.03 -7.65 -7.26
CA ASP A 6 6.23 -8.49 -6.38
C ASP A 6 7.02 -8.86 -5.10
N THR A 7 8.30 -9.21 -5.25
CA THR A 7 9.18 -9.50 -4.11
C THR A 7 9.41 -8.28 -3.21
N THR A 8 9.50 -7.08 -3.80
CA THR A 8 9.70 -5.84 -3.04
C THR A 8 8.44 -5.47 -2.25
N LEU A 9 7.26 -5.61 -2.86
CA LEU A 9 5.98 -5.37 -2.20
C LEU A 9 5.74 -6.34 -1.04
N ASP A 10 6.04 -7.62 -1.22
CA ASP A 10 5.91 -8.62 -0.17
C ASP A 10 6.79 -8.31 1.05
N ALA A 11 8.06 -7.95 0.81
CA ALA A 11 8.99 -7.59 1.89
C ALA A 11 8.55 -6.32 2.64
N TYR A 12 8.04 -5.33 1.91
CA TYR A 12 7.48 -4.12 2.51
C TYR A 12 6.28 -4.43 3.41
N VAL A 13 5.34 -5.26 2.92
CA VAL A 13 4.15 -5.65 3.68
C VAL A 13 4.56 -6.45 4.92
N ASP A 14 5.52 -7.36 4.81
CA ASP A 14 6.04 -8.10 5.97
C ASP A 14 6.61 -7.18 7.05
N ALA A 15 7.43 -6.21 6.67
CA ALA A 15 8.01 -5.26 7.62
C ALA A 15 6.92 -4.40 8.29
N ALA A 16 5.94 -3.92 7.53
CA ALA A 16 4.84 -3.13 8.05
C ALA A 16 3.94 -3.94 9.02
N LEU A 17 3.66 -5.20 8.66
CA LEU A 17 2.87 -6.10 9.52
C LEU A 17 3.62 -6.45 10.81
N ALA A 18 4.93 -6.69 10.75
CA ALA A 18 5.74 -6.94 11.94
C ALA A 18 5.75 -5.74 12.90
N LEU A 19 5.78 -4.51 12.36
CA LEU A 19 5.82 -3.29 13.16
C LEU A 19 4.46 -2.96 13.80
N HIS A 20 3.37 -3.06 13.04
CA HIS A 20 2.06 -2.57 13.47
C HIS A 20 1.11 -3.68 13.97
N PHE A 21 1.32 -4.92 13.53
CA PHE A 21 0.44 -6.05 13.82
C PHE A 21 1.25 -7.32 14.19
N PRO A 22 2.10 -7.27 15.24
CA PRO A 22 3.03 -8.35 15.55
C PRO A 22 2.37 -9.70 15.90
N ALA A 23 1.10 -9.69 16.29
CA ALA A 23 0.32 -10.89 16.61
C ALA A 23 -0.61 -11.35 15.45
N LEU A 24 -0.45 -10.81 14.25
CA LEU A 24 -1.31 -11.16 13.12
C LEU A 24 -1.07 -12.62 12.68
N PRO A 25 -2.14 -13.45 12.56
CA PRO A 25 -2.00 -14.80 12.05
C PRO A 25 -1.45 -14.82 10.61
N ALA A 26 -0.61 -15.82 10.30
CA ALA A 26 0.02 -15.95 8.98
C ALA A 26 -1.00 -16.01 7.82
N GLU A 27 -2.16 -16.64 8.02
CA GLU A 27 -3.23 -16.68 7.02
C GLU A 27 -3.78 -15.28 6.73
N ALA A 28 -3.99 -14.46 7.77
CA ALA A 28 -4.42 -13.09 7.62
C ALA A 28 -3.34 -12.23 6.95
N ALA A 29 -2.07 -12.43 7.29
CA ALA A 29 -0.94 -11.77 6.63
C ALA A 29 -0.87 -12.07 5.13
N ALA A 30 -1.07 -13.34 4.73
CA ALA A 30 -1.12 -13.74 3.32
C ALA A 30 -2.27 -13.04 2.56
N ARG A 31 -3.44 -12.91 3.20
CA ARG A 31 -4.56 -12.16 2.62
C ARG A 31 -4.23 -10.67 2.48
N VAL A 32 -3.56 -10.06 3.46
CA VAL A 32 -3.13 -8.66 3.38
C VAL A 32 -2.17 -8.46 2.21
N LYS A 33 -1.16 -9.33 2.03
CA LYS A 33 -0.23 -9.25 0.88
C LYS A 33 -0.96 -9.29 -0.45
N ALA A 34 -1.88 -10.24 -0.62
CA ALA A 34 -2.67 -10.38 -1.84
C ALA A 34 -3.54 -9.14 -2.13
N GLN A 35 -4.13 -8.53 -1.10
CA GLN A 35 -4.89 -7.28 -1.28
C GLN A 35 -3.98 -6.07 -1.52
N PHE A 36 -2.84 -6.01 -0.85
CA PHE A 36 -1.89 -4.90 -1.01
C PHE A 36 -1.35 -4.83 -2.44
N ALA A 37 -1.04 -5.97 -3.06
CA ALA A 37 -0.65 -6.03 -4.47
C ALA A 37 -1.72 -5.42 -5.40
N ARG A 38 -3.01 -5.67 -5.13
CA ARG A 38 -4.12 -5.07 -5.90
C ARG A 38 -4.21 -3.57 -5.68
N VAL A 39 -4.04 -3.10 -4.44
CA VAL A 39 -4.02 -1.67 -4.12
C VAL A 39 -2.84 -0.96 -4.79
N ALA A 40 -1.66 -1.59 -4.83
CA ALA A 40 -0.49 -1.04 -5.51
C ALA A 40 -0.75 -0.80 -7.00
N GLN A 41 -1.48 -1.70 -7.67
CA GLN A 41 -1.90 -1.52 -9.07
C GLN A 41 -2.86 -0.34 -9.24
N LEU A 42 -3.76 -0.10 -8.29
CA LEU A 42 -4.68 1.04 -8.32
C LEU A 42 -4.00 2.37 -7.98
N ALA A 43 -2.98 2.34 -7.12
CA ALA A 43 -2.23 3.53 -6.71
C ALA A 43 -1.20 3.98 -7.76
N ALA A 44 -0.68 3.07 -8.58
CA ALA A 44 0.35 3.40 -9.57
C ALA A 44 -0.03 4.56 -10.52
N PRO A 45 -1.25 4.64 -11.08
CA PRO A 45 -1.66 5.79 -11.89
C PRO A 45 -1.81 7.09 -11.08
N VAL A 46 -2.18 6.99 -9.79
CA VAL A 46 -2.30 8.17 -8.91
C VAL A 46 -0.94 8.80 -8.66
N LEU A 47 0.11 7.98 -8.49
CA LEU A 47 1.49 8.47 -8.33
C LEU A 47 2.07 9.10 -9.60
N ALA A 48 1.49 8.79 -10.77
CA ALA A 48 1.87 9.40 -12.04
C ALA A 48 1.17 10.74 -12.29
N TYR A 49 0.17 11.10 -11.47
CA TYR A 49 -0.49 12.39 -11.55
C TYR A 49 0.45 13.49 -11.03
N PRO A 50 0.70 14.56 -11.79
CA PRO A 50 1.56 15.65 -11.32
C PRO A 50 0.85 16.41 -10.19
N VAL A 51 1.49 16.46 -9.04
CA VAL A 51 1.04 17.23 -7.88
C VAL A 51 2.06 18.33 -7.61
N ASP A 52 1.60 19.58 -7.56
CA ASP A 52 2.41 20.73 -7.18
C ASP A 52 2.44 20.91 -5.66
N THR A 53 3.49 21.57 -5.16
CA THR A 53 3.59 21.91 -3.73
C THR A 53 2.46 22.79 -3.20
N ASN A 54 1.74 23.51 -4.09
CA ASN A 54 0.61 24.36 -3.75
C ASN A 54 -0.74 23.66 -3.93
N ASP A 55 -0.78 22.40 -4.39
CA ASP A 55 -2.03 21.65 -4.49
C ASP A 55 -2.57 21.36 -3.08
N GLU A 56 -3.76 21.86 -2.82
CA GLU A 56 -4.43 21.64 -1.54
C GLU A 56 -5.17 20.28 -1.53
N PRO A 57 -5.29 19.63 -0.36
CA PRO A 57 -6.16 18.48 -0.21
C PRO A 57 -7.59 18.82 -0.62
N ALA A 58 -8.33 17.81 -1.12
CA ALA A 58 -9.74 17.98 -1.41
C ALA A 58 -10.50 18.55 -0.20
N THR A 59 -11.42 19.48 -0.47
CA THR A 59 -12.16 20.19 0.57
C THR A 59 -12.90 19.21 1.47
N VAL A 60 -12.50 19.14 2.74
CA VAL A 60 -13.26 18.45 3.78
C VAL A 60 -14.27 19.43 4.33
N TYR A 61 -15.56 19.04 4.35
CA TYR A 61 -16.62 19.83 4.99
C TYR A 61 -16.19 20.23 6.41
N ARG A 62 -16.32 21.52 6.74
CA ARG A 62 -16.12 22.05 8.09
C ARG A 62 -17.48 22.49 8.65
N PRO A 63 -17.93 21.93 9.79
CA PRO A 63 -19.18 22.31 10.43
C PRO A 63 -19.17 23.72 11.00
#